data_AF-A0A1D7YBY1-F1
#
_entry.id   AF-A0A1D7YBY1-F1
#
_cell.length_a   1.000
_cell.length_b   1.000
_cell.length_c   1.000
_cell.angle_alpha   90.00
_cell.angle_beta   90.00
_cell.angle_gamma   90.00
#
_symmetry.space_group_name_H-M   'P 1'
#
loop_
_entity.id
_entity.type
_entity.pdbx_description
1 polymer ?
#
loop_
_entity_poly.entity_id
_entity_poly.type
_entity_poly.pdbx_seq_one_letter_code
_entity_poly.pdbx_strand_id
1 'polypeptide(L)'
;MSPQPIPKYIERLALRIAKEEAEQARKANTRDGARAIARRVEAEAEAAGFSSAKEYVEALTKDSKGVTPPEGTSPTSAFWSHGTEHPDAPPNWKGEHFLDNRYIAEAWARTQNARHAGSAQTLETTEAGRHLNEMYLFEDRVLKELGGADEGFTYDWARSIWAGISETYAKAAKGPAVVFAQTAHTRSILYNTELPALQANQQVGLDGIHFAYTPPGGWSPEAKEELGADAVRAQLQVDDPTLPHYIDPKTYAQQEPAVRQAAVEASCAAVAAERTPVVAAERTPAEPAAKAGTPAPKPAASVPVWQLGFKPVPTALRTQPAGAAVTPPAPPAPALGKESTETGLG
;
A
#
# COMPACT_ATOMS: atom_id res chain seq x y z
N MET A 1 -18.01 16.36 -9.20
CA MET A 1 -18.58 15.41 -8.22
C MET A 1 -17.44 14.76 -7.46
N SER A 2 -17.51 14.74 -6.14
CA SER A 2 -16.50 14.13 -5.26
C SER A 2 -16.35 12.63 -5.54
N PRO A 3 -15.17 12.02 -5.27
CA PRO A 3 -15.03 10.55 -5.27
C PRO A 3 -16.15 9.92 -4.43
N GLN A 4 -16.56 8.68 -4.77
CA GLN A 4 -17.52 7.97 -3.94
C GLN A 4 -17.10 8.05 -2.47
N PRO A 5 -18.01 8.43 -1.57
CA PRO A 5 -17.64 8.68 -0.19
C PRO A 5 -17.11 7.37 0.41
N ILE A 6 -15.90 7.43 0.97
CA ILE A 6 -15.32 6.35 1.74
C ILE A 6 -16.36 5.93 2.80
N PRO A 7 -16.67 4.64 2.98
CA PRO A 7 -17.65 4.23 3.97
C PRO A 7 -17.30 4.80 5.35
N LYS A 8 -18.25 5.46 6.02
CA LYS A 8 -18.02 6.19 7.29
C LYS A 8 -17.31 5.39 8.38
N TYR A 9 -17.45 4.07 8.40
CA TYR A 9 -16.75 3.22 9.37
C TYR A 9 -15.28 3.01 9.00
N ILE A 10 -14.93 2.95 7.70
CA ILE A 10 -13.55 2.94 7.21
C ILE A 10 -12.91 4.29 7.48
N GLU A 11 -13.59 5.39 7.12
CA GLU A 11 -13.11 6.75 7.33
C GLU A 11 -12.77 7.03 8.80
N ARG A 12 -13.67 6.71 9.74
CA ARG A 12 -13.41 6.86 11.18
C ARG A 12 -12.21 6.04 11.67
N LEU A 13 -12.02 4.84 11.14
CA LEU A 13 -10.87 4.00 11.49
C LEU A 13 -9.58 4.56 10.88
N ALA A 14 -9.61 4.99 9.62
CA ALA A 14 -8.50 5.61 8.92
C ALA A 14 -8.02 6.88 9.64
N LEU A 15 -8.95 7.75 10.07
CA LEU A 15 -8.62 8.93 10.86
C LEU A 15 -7.95 8.60 12.21
N ARG A 16 -8.36 7.50 12.84
CA ARG A 16 -7.72 7.05 14.08
C ARG A 16 -6.28 6.59 13.81
N ILE A 17 -6.09 5.75 12.79
CA ILE A 17 -4.76 5.26 12.39
C ILE A 17 -3.86 6.46 12.03
N ALA A 18 -4.37 7.41 11.23
CA ALA A 18 -3.63 8.61 10.84
C ALA A 18 -3.18 9.44 12.05
N LYS A 19 -4.05 9.63 13.05
CA LYS A 19 -3.73 10.38 14.28
C LYS A 19 -2.70 9.66 15.15
N GLU A 20 -2.81 8.34 15.27
CA GLU A 20 -1.83 7.51 15.98
C GLU A 20 -0.45 7.60 15.30
N GLU A 21 -0.40 7.44 13.97
CA GLU A 21 0.84 7.52 13.19
C GLU A 21 1.46 8.92 13.27
N ALA A 22 0.66 9.99 13.14
CA ALA A 22 1.14 11.36 13.29
C ALA A 22 1.68 11.66 14.70
N GLU A 23 1.19 11.01 15.74
CA GLU A 23 1.77 11.10 17.07
C GLU A 23 3.13 10.40 17.15
N GLN A 24 3.25 9.21 16.55
CA GLN A 24 4.51 8.48 16.55
C GLN A 24 5.58 9.15 15.68
N ALA A 25 5.22 9.64 14.49
CA ALA A 25 6.09 10.43 13.63
C ALA A 25 6.61 11.68 14.36
N ARG A 26 5.75 12.41 15.09
CA ARG A 26 6.19 13.53 15.94
C ARG A 26 7.19 13.11 17.02
N LYS A 27 7.02 11.94 17.64
CA LYS A 27 7.97 11.39 18.61
C LYS A 27 9.30 11.02 17.94
N ALA A 28 9.24 10.36 16.79
CA ALA A 28 10.41 10.01 15.97
C ALA A 28 11.20 11.26 15.55
N ASN A 29 10.51 12.37 15.27
CA ASN A 29 11.12 13.65 14.92
C ASN A 29 11.52 14.52 16.14
N THR A 30 11.64 13.92 17.32
CA THR A 30 12.38 14.53 18.45
C THR A 30 13.84 14.08 18.42
N ARG A 31 14.73 14.79 19.13
CA ARG A 31 16.14 14.38 19.24
C ARG A 31 16.28 12.99 19.87
N ASP A 32 15.58 12.74 20.97
CA ASP A 32 15.68 11.48 21.69
C ASP A 32 15.01 10.33 20.92
N GLY A 33 13.87 10.60 20.26
CA GLY A 33 13.20 9.62 19.41
C GLY A 33 14.04 9.21 18.20
N ALA A 34 14.59 10.17 17.46
CA ALA A 34 15.43 9.90 16.31
C ALA A 34 16.67 9.09 16.68
N ARG A 35 17.33 9.46 17.78
CA ARG A 35 18.49 8.73 18.31
C ARG A 35 18.14 7.30 18.74
N ALA A 36 17.00 7.12 19.40
CA ALA A 36 16.55 5.80 19.84
C ALA A 36 16.26 4.89 18.62
N ILE A 37 15.65 5.43 17.58
CA ILE A 37 15.40 4.71 16.32
C ILE A 37 16.72 4.36 15.63
N ALA A 38 17.63 5.32 15.43
CA ALA A 38 18.92 5.08 14.77
C ALA A 38 19.72 3.98 15.48
N ARG A 39 19.84 4.06 16.81
CA ARG A 39 20.51 3.03 17.62
C ARG A 39 19.86 1.66 17.51
N ARG A 40 18.52 1.60 17.41
CA ARG A 40 17.80 0.34 17.23
C ARG A 40 18.14 -0.28 15.87
N VAL A 41 18.10 0.52 14.80
CA VAL A 41 18.43 0.06 13.44
C VAL A 41 19.89 -0.43 13.36
N GLU A 42 20.83 0.30 13.98
CA GLU A 42 22.24 -0.11 14.07
C GLU A 42 22.40 -1.43 14.83
N ALA A 43 21.75 -1.57 15.99
CA ALA A 43 21.82 -2.78 16.79
C ALA A 43 21.17 -3.99 16.09
N GLU A 44 20.08 -3.78 15.35
CA GLU A 44 19.45 -4.81 14.52
C GLU A 44 20.37 -5.23 13.37
N ALA A 45 21.02 -4.27 12.70
CA ALA A 45 22.00 -4.55 11.65
C ALA A 45 23.18 -5.37 12.18
N GLU A 46 23.74 -5.00 13.33
CA GLU A 46 24.82 -5.74 13.99
C GLU A 46 24.36 -7.16 14.36
N ALA A 47 23.18 -7.31 14.96
CA ALA A 47 22.63 -8.61 15.35
C ALA A 47 22.35 -9.52 14.13
N ALA A 48 22.03 -8.93 12.98
CA ALA A 48 21.85 -9.63 11.72
C ALA A 48 23.16 -9.85 10.93
N GLY A 49 24.29 -9.36 11.44
CA GLY A 49 25.62 -9.56 10.84
C GLY A 49 25.92 -8.66 9.65
N PHE A 50 25.19 -7.55 9.48
CA PHE A 50 25.47 -6.55 8.45
C PHE A 50 26.56 -5.59 8.90
N SER A 51 27.34 -5.08 7.94
CA SER A 51 28.44 -4.16 8.24
C SER A 51 27.96 -2.73 8.50
N SER A 52 26.73 -2.40 8.09
CA SER A 52 26.10 -1.11 8.33
C SER A 52 24.58 -1.20 8.42
N ALA A 53 23.97 -0.20 9.06
CA ALA A 53 22.52 0.01 9.09
C ALA A 53 21.94 0.14 7.67
N LYS A 54 22.68 0.76 6.75
CA LYS A 54 22.23 0.97 5.37
C LYS A 54 22.08 -0.35 4.61
N GLU A 55 23.10 -1.19 4.65
CA GLU A 55 23.06 -2.53 4.03
C GLU A 55 21.94 -3.39 4.61
N TYR A 56 21.72 -3.32 5.92
CA TYR A 56 20.63 -4.01 6.59
C TYR A 56 19.26 -3.57 6.06
N VAL A 57 19.01 -2.26 6.00
CA VAL A 57 17.75 -1.70 5.49
C VAL A 57 17.53 -2.09 4.02
N GLU A 58 18.57 -2.03 3.19
CA GLU A 58 18.51 -2.45 1.78
C GLU A 58 18.29 -3.96 1.61
N ALA A 59 18.73 -4.79 2.56
CA ALA A 59 18.48 -6.21 2.55
C ALA A 59 17.02 -6.53 2.90
N LEU A 60 16.42 -5.80 3.84
CA LEU A 60 15.01 -5.96 4.21
C LEU A 60 14.07 -5.76 3.01
N THR A 61 14.39 -4.83 2.11
CA THR A 61 13.53 -4.57 0.94
C THR A 61 13.51 -5.70 -0.08
N LYS A 62 14.52 -6.59 -0.06
CA LYS A 62 14.68 -7.72 -0.97
C LYS A 62 14.15 -9.04 -0.41
N ASP A 63 13.87 -9.09 0.90
CA ASP A 63 13.38 -10.31 1.56
C ASP A 63 11.87 -10.49 1.34
N SER A 64 11.53 -11.32 0.34
CA SER A 64 10.13 -11.63 0.03
C SER A 64 9.38 -12.29 1.18
N LYS A 65 10.07 -12.98 2.10
CA LYS A 65 9.39 -13.67 3.21
C LYS A 65 8.68 -12.70 4.14
N GLY A 66 9.22 -11.49 4.31
CA GLY A 66 8.62 -10.48 5.18
C GLY A 66 7.38 -9.79 4.62
N VAL A 67 7.12 -9.95 3.32
CA VAL A 67 5.94 -9.39 2.63
C VAL A 67 5.00 -10.46 2.06
N THR A 68 5.42 -11.72 2.05
CA THR A 68 4.61 -12.83 1.53
C THR A 68 3.37 -13.02 2.41
N PRO A 69 2.18 -13.23 1.82
CA PRO A 69 0.99 -13.56 2.59
C PRO A 69 1.17 -14.82 3.45
N PRO A 70 0.46 -14.93 4.60
CA PRO A 70 0.48 -16.14 5.42
C PRO A 70 0.22 -17.41 4.59
N GLU A 71 0.88 -18.50 4.97
CA GLU A 71 0.73 -19.78 4.26
C GLU A 71 -0.74 -20.20 4.19
N GLY A 72 -1.16 -20.69 3.03
CA GLY A 72 -2.56 -21.08 2.77
C GLY A 72 -3.53 -19.92 2.52
N THR A 73 -3.05 -18.66 2.50
CA THR A 73 -3.90 -17.49 2.19
C THR A 73 -3.58 -16.90 0.82
N SER A 74 -4.53 -16.13 0.28
CA SER A 74 -4.38 -15.35 -0.95
C SER A 74 -5.16 -14.04 -0.78
N PRO A 75 -4.68 -13.14 0.10
CA PRO A 75 -5.37 -11.90 0.40
C PRO A 75 -5.48 -11.03 -0.85
N THR A 76 -6.50 -10.17 -0.88
CA THR A 76 -6.47 -9.02 -1.77
C THR A 76 -5.40 -8.05 -1.27
N SER A 77 -4.38 -7.80 -2.10
CA SER A 77 -3.28 -6.89 -1.80
C SER A 77 -3.68 -5.45 -2.10
N ALA A 78 -3.53 -4.56 -1.13
CA ALA A 78 -3.88 -3.16 -1.27
C ALA A 78 -2.65 -2.29 -1.49
N PHE A 79 -2.74 -1.46 -2.52
CA PHE A 79 -1.79 -0.44 -2.91
C PHE A 79 -2.49 0.91 -2.84
N TRP A 80 -1.72 2.00 -2.72
CA TRP A 80 -2.30 3.31 -2.51
C TRP A 80 -1.40 4.41 -3.08
N SER A 81 -1.99 5.55 -3.38
CA SER A 81 -1.23 6.74 -3.72
C SER A 81 -2.01 7.99 -3.38
N HIS A 82 -1.28 9.00 -2.88
CA HIS A 82 -1.81 10.30 -2.45
C HIS A 82 -2.90 10.20 -1.36
N GLY A 83 -3.33 11.36 -0.86
CA GLY A 83 -4.45 11.46 0.06
C GLY A 83 -5.63 12.19 -0.56
N THR A 84 -6.71 12.27 0.19
CA THR A 84 -7.85 13.13 -0.09
C THR A 84 -7.92 14.25 0.94
N GLU A 85 -8.30 15.46 0.54
CA GLU A 85 -8.53 16.55 1.50
C GLU A 85 -9.58 16.12 2.52
N HIS A 86 -9.26 16.25 3.80
CA HIS A 86 -10.14 15.84 4.87
C HIS A 86 -9.92 16.70 6.12
N PRO A 87 -10.93 17.46 6.59
CA PRO A 87 -10.76 18.47 7.65
C PRO A 87 -10.26 17.90 8.99
N ASP A 88 -10.65 16.68 9.33
CA ASP A 88 -10.24 16.04 10.60
C ASP A 88 -8.92 15.25 10.52
N ALA A 89 -8.27 15.20 9.35
CA ALA A 89 -6.99 14.52 9.20
C ALA A 89 -5.87 15.33 9.85
N PRO A 90 -4.78 14.70 10.31
CA PRO A 90 -3.58 15.44 10.71
C PRO A 90 -3.05 16.31 9.55
N PRO A 91 -2.49 17.49 9.83
CA PRO A 91 -1.88 18.30 8.80
C PRO A 91 -0.63 17.60 8.24
N ASN A 92 -0.45 17.66 6.92
CA ASN A 92 0.78 17.23 6.25
C ASN A 92 1.91 18.26 6.48
N TRP A 93 3.08 18.04 5.87
CA TRP A 93 4.24 18.94 5.98
C TRP A 93 4.00 20.37 5.45
N LYS A 94 2.96 20.58 4.63
CA LYS A 94 2.52 21.91 4.14
C LYS A 94 1.46 22.55 5.04
N GLY A 95 1.02 21.88 6.10
CA GLY A 95 -0.09 22.33 6.94
C GLY A 95 -1.48 22.03 6.35
N GLU A 96 -1.56 21.25 5.28
CA GLU A 96 -2.83 20.90 4.64
C GLU A 96 -3.40 19.61 5.27
N HIS A 97 -4.71 19.56 5.48
CA HIS A 97 -5.37 18.41 6.09
C HIS A 97 -5.73 17.38 5.01
N PHE A 98 -4.89 16.37 4.84
CA PHE A 98 -5.09 15.27 3.90
C PHE A 98 -5.15 13.93 4.64
N LEU A 99 -6.21 13.17 4.39
CA LEU A 99 -6.27 11.76 4.79
C LEU A 99 -5.59 10.92 3.71
N ASP A 100 -4.39 10.44 4.02
CA ASP A 100 -3.63 9.56 3.12
C ASP A 100 -4.40 8.28 2.79
N ASN A 101 -4.43 7.89 1.52
CA ASN A 101 -5.05 6.64 1.08
C ASN A 101 -4.41 5.40 1.72
N ARG A 102 -3.18 5.49 2.21
CA ARG A 102 -2.57 4.48 3.09
C ARG A 102 -3.51 4.09 4.24
N TYR A 103 -3.98 5.08 5.00
CA TYR A 103 -4.77 4.81 6.20
C TYR A 103 -6.16 4.28 5.87
N ILE A 104 -6.70 4.67 4.71
CA ILE A 104 -7.95 4.14 4.16
C ILE A 104 -7.77 2.67 3.77
N ALA A 105 -6.67 2.34 3.08
CA ALA A 105 -6.32 0.97 2.72
C ALA A 105 -6.10 0.08 3.96
N GLU A 106 -5.37 0.57 4.96
CA GLU A 106 -5.18 -0.15 6.23
C GLU A 106 -6.50 -0.37 6.98
N ALA A 107 -7.36 0.65 7.06
CA ALA A 107 -8.66 0.54 7.69
C ALA A 107 -9.58 -0.46 6.97
N TRP A 108 -9.55 -0.45 5.64
CA TRP A 108 -10.24 -1.45 4.82
C TRP A 108 -9.70 -2.85 5.10
N ALA A 109 -8.38 -3.06 5.05
CA ALA A 109 -7.77 -4.36 5.29
C ALA A 109 -8.10 -4.90 6.70
N ARG A 110 -8.05 -4.05 7.74
CA ARG A 110 -8.47 -4.41 9.11
C ARG A 110 -9.93 -4.85 9.15
N THR A 111 -10.81 -4.18 8.43
CA THR A 111 -12.24 -4.55 8.37
C THR A 111 -12.44 -5.88 7.66
N GLN A 112 -11.76 -6.12 6.54
CA GLN A 112 -11.85 -7.40 5.83
C GLN A 112 -11.32 -8.54 6.70
N ASN A 113 -10.14 -8.36 7.31
CA ASN A 113 -9.54 -9.37 8.18
C ASN A 113 -10.36 -9.67 9.44
N ALA A 114 -11.12 -8.70 9.95
CA ALA A 114 -12.06 -8.94 11.05
C ALA A 114 -13.23 -9.86 10.66
N ARG A 115 -13.56 -9.95 9.36
CA ARG A 115 -14.59 -10.85 8.82
C ARG A 115 -14.00 -12.19 8.40
N HIS A 116 -12.83 -12.17 7.79
CA HIS A 116 -12.10 -13.36 7.36
C HIS A 116 -10.60 -13.13 7.49
N ALA A 117 -9.97 -13.75 8.48
CA ALA A 117 -8.54 -13.57 8.73
C ALA A 117 -7.70 -13.93 7.50
N GLY A 118 -6.80 -13.04 7.08
CA GLY A 118 -5.96 -13.25 5.89
C GLY A 118 -6.66 -12.94 4.56
N SER A 119 -7.81 -12.26 4.57
CA SER A 119 -8.51 -11.86 3.34
C SER A 119 -7.92 -10.63 2.66
N ALA A 120 -7.21 -9.78 3.41
CA ALA A 120 -6.69 -8.52 2.89
C ALA A 120 -5.34 -8.18 3.53
N GLN A 121 -4.50 -7.47 2.77
CA GLN A 121 -3.18 -7.07 3.23
C GLN A 121 -2.82 -5.73 2.59
N THR A 122 -2.11 -4.86 3.32
CA THR A 122 -1.33 -3.74 2.75
C THR A 122 0.15 -4.01 3.02
N LEU A 123 1.05 -3.32 2.32
CA LEU A 123 2.49 -3.38 2.60
C LEU A 123 2.77 -3.14 4.10
N GLU A 124 2.20 -2.11 4.69
CA GLU A 124 2.43 -1.69 6.08
C GLU A 124 1.82 -2.65 7.11
N THR A 125 0.94 -3.55 6.68
CA THR A 125 0.42 -4.63 7.54
C THR A 125 1.30 -5.88 7.51
N THR A 126 2.20 -6.01 6.53
CA THR A 126 3.19 -7.09 6.47
C THR A 126 4.25 -6.93 7.56
N GLU A 127 4.99 -7.99 7.87
CA GLU A 127 6.03 -7.93 8.91
C GLU A 127 7.17 -6.99 8.49
N ALA A 128 7.70 -7.14 7.27
CA ALA A 128 8.77 -6.28 6.78
C ALA A 128 8.31 -4.83 6.55
N GLY A 129 7.11 -4.62 5.99
CA GLY A 129 6.59 -3.27 5.78
C GLY A 129 6.30 -2.53 7.09
N ARG A 130 5.78 -3.23 8.12
CA ARG A 130 5.63 -2.66 9.46
C ARG A 130 6.96 -2.33 10.09
N HIS A 131 7.93 -3.24 10.01
CA HIS A 131 9.27 -3.04 10.53
C HIS A 131 9.94 -1.81 9.89
N LEU A 132 9.84 -1.69 8.57
CA LEU A 132 10.34 -0.53 7.85
C LEU A 132 9.61 0.76 8.23
N ASN A 133 8.29 0.72 8.43
CA ASN A 133 7.52 1.88 8.89
C ASN A 133 8.00 2.38 10.25
N GLU A 134 8.36 1.47 11.16
CA GLU A 134 8.87 1.80 12.49
C GLU A 134 10.25 2.46 12.47
N MET A 135 10.96 2.45 11.33
CA MET A 135 12.23 3.13 11.16
C MET A 135 12.08 4.62 10.83
N TYR A 136 10.89 5.11 10.48
CA TYR A 136 10.63 6.53 10.21
C TYR A 136 11.67 7.21 9.29
N LEU A 137 12.09 6.52 8.22
CA LEU A 137 13.18 6.97 7.33
C LEU A 137 12.87 8.25 6.55
N PHE A 138 11.62 8.74 6.58
CA PHE A 138 11.25 10.05 6.02
C PHE A 138 11.40 11.21 7.02
N GLU A 139 11.70 10.95 8.29
CA GLU A 139 11.94 11.99 9.28
C GLU A 139 13.39 12.48 9.21
N ASP A 140 13.58 13.76 8.88
CA ASP A 140 14.90 14.38 8.70
C ASP A 140 15.87 14.11 9.86
N ARG A 141 15.37 14.09 11.10
CA ARG A 141 16.21 13.84 12.27
C ARG A 141 16.67 12.39 12.36
N VAL A 142 15.85 11.43 11.94
CA VAL A 142 16.24 10.02 11.91
C VAL A 142 17.34 9.82 10.89
N LEU A 143 17.18 10.38 9.67
CA LEU A 143 18.21 10.32 8.64
C LEU A 143 19.53 10.94 9.12
N LYS A 144 19.47 12.08 9.82
CA LYS A 144 20.66 12.72 10.42
C LYS A 144 21.32 11.87 11.49
N GLU A 145 20.57 11.26 12.40
CA GLU A 145 21.14 10.41 13.46
C GLU A 145 21.72 9.09 12.89
N LEU A 146 21.25 8.62 11.73
CA LEU A 146 21.86 7.49 11.00
C LEU A 146 23.17 7.86 10.28
N GLY A 147 23.57 9.13 10.25
CA GLY A 147 24.78 9.61 9.57
C GLY A 147 24.52 10.63 8.46
N GLY A 148 23.26 10.86 8.09
CA GLY A 148 22.86 11.86 7.12
C GLY A 148 23.40 11.60 5.71
N ALA A 149 23.53 12.67 4.92
CA ALA A 149 23.91 12.58 3.52
C ALA A 149 25.33 12.04 3.28
N ASP A 150 26.24 12.24 4.24
CA ASP A 150 27.64 11.79 4.13
C ASP A 150 27.73 10.25 4.11
N GLU A 151 26.85 9.58 4.86
CA GLU A 151 26.68 8.11 4.84
C GLU A 151 25.59 7.67 3.82
N GLY A 152 25.05 8.63 3.07
CA GLY A 152 24.05 8.43 2.03
C GLY A 152 22.64 8.10 2.53
N PHE A 153 22.30 8.49 3.77
CA PHE A 153 20.93 8.51 4.29
C PHE A 153 20.23 9.79 3.83
N THR A 154 19.68 9.76 2.62
CA THR A 154 18.96 10.88 1.99
C THR A 154 17.48 10.57 1.81
N TYR A 155 16.69 11.60 1.51
CA TYR A 155 15.27 11.42 1.16
C TYR A 155 15.10 10.52 -0.08
N ASP A 156 15.96 10.66 -1.09
CA ASP A 156 15.93 9.82 -2.29
C ASP A 156 16.29 8.37 -1.98
N TRP A 157 17.25 8.14 -1.09
CA TRP A 157 17.54 6.80 -0.59
C TRP A 157 16.35 6.21 0.16
N ALA A 158 15.75 6.94 1.11
CA ALA A 158 14.56 6.49 1.83
C ALA A 158 13.40 6.15 0.87
N ARG A 159 13.21 6.99 -0.15
CA ARG A 159 12.24 6.74 -1.22
C ARG A 159 12.57 5.48 -2.02
N SER A 160 13.83 5.22 -2.34
CA SER A 160 14.25 3.98 -3.04
C SER A 160 14.06 2.73 -2.18
N ILE A 161 14.24 2.85 -0.86
CA ILE A 161 13.98 1.76 0.10
C ILE A 161 12.50 1.38 0.10
N TRP A 162 11.61 2.38 0.18
CA TRP A 162 10.18 2.16 0.05
C TRP A 162 9.79 1.60 -1.31
N ALA A 163 10.38 2.10 -2.40
CA ALA A 163 10.14 1.56 -3.73
C ALA A 163 10.55 0.08 -3.84
N GLY A 164 11.72 -0.28 -3.30
CA GLY A 164 12.22 -1.66 -3.33
C GLY A 164 11.30 -2.64 -2.61
N ILE A 165 10.84 -2.31 -1.39
CA ILE A 165 9.94 -3.20 -0.65
C ILE A 165 8.53 -3.24 -1.27
N SER A 166 8.05 -2.12 -1.82
CA SER A 166 6.81 -2.05 -2.59
C SER A 166 6.84 -2.96 -3.82
N GLU A 167 7.97 -2.99 -4.54
CA GLU A 167 8.17 -3.93 -5.65
C GLU A 167 8.13 -5.38 -5.18
N THR A 168 8.85 -5.71 -4.11
CA THR A 168 8.85 -7.06 -3.54
C THR A 168 7.44 -7.47 -3.09
N TYR A 169 6.67 -6.56 -2.50
CA TYR A 169 5.28 -6.81 -2.13
C TYR A 169 4.37 -7.05 -3.33
N ALA A 170 4.50 -6.24 -4.40
CA ALA A 170 3.77 -6.44 -5.64
C ALA A 170 4.10 -7.79 -6.32
N LYS A 171 5.38 -8.18 -6.34
CA LYS A 171 5.83 -9.48 -6.84
C LYS A 171 5.34 -10.66 -5.98
N ALA A 172 5.16 -10.45 -4.67
CA ALA A 172 4.70 -11.48 -3.73
C ALA A 172 3.16 -11.60 -3.64
N ALA A 173 2.40 -10.69 -4.25
CA ALA A 173 0.94 -10.73 -4.25
C ALA A 173 0.42 -12.01 -4.91
N LYS A 174 -0.56 -12.66 -4.27
CA LYS A 174 -1.15 -13.93 -4.73
C LYS A 174 -2.61 -13.84 -5.15
N GLY A 175 -3.32 -12.83 -4.65
CA GLY A 175 -4.71 -12.56 -4.97
C GLY A 175 -4.86 -11.24 -5.75
N PRO A 176 -6.10 -10.81 -6.03
CA PRO A 176 -6.36 -9.54 -6.69
C PRO A 176 -5.67 -8.36 -5.98
N ALA A 177 -5.30 -7.34 -6.74
CA ALA A 177 -4.79 -6.09 -6.24
C ALA A 177 -5.88 -5.02 -6.22
N VAL A 178 -6.02 -4.30 -5.12
CA VAL A 178 -6.87 -3.10 -5.04
C VAL A 178 -6.01 -1.85 -4.89
N VAL A 179 -6.28 -0.82 -5.69
CA VAL A 179 -5.55 0.44 -5.73
C VAL A 179 -6.43 1.55 -5.16
N PHE A 180 -6.05 2.09 -4.00
CA PHE A 180 -6.68 3.25 -3.39
C PHE A 180 -6.08 4.53 -3.98
N ALA A 181 -6.49 4.85 -5.20
CA ALA A 181 -6.19 6.10 -5.90
C ALA A 181 -7.24 6.33 -7.01
N GLN A 182 -7.38 7.55 -7.51
CA GLN A 182 -8.21 7.79 -8.70
C GLN A 182 -7.42 7.54 -9.99
N THR A 183 -6.14 7.88 -9.97
CA THR A 183 -5.12 7.67 -11.01
C THR A 183 -3.77 7.45 -10.32
N ALA A 184 -2.80 6.90 -11.04
CA ALA A 184 -1.43 6.77 -10.53
C ALA A 184 -0.57 7.90 -11.11
N HIS A 185 -0.06 8.80 -10.26
CA HIS A 185 0.80 9.90 -10.70
C HIS A 185 2.18 9.35 -11.13
N THR A 186 2.73 9.84 -12.23
CA THR A 186 4.09 9.51 -12.74
C THR A 186 5.22 9.72 -11.74
N ARG A 187 5.01 10.46 -10.65
CA ARG A 187 5.97 10.63 -9.55
C ARG A 187 5.70 9.73 -8.36
N SER A 188 4.78 8.78 -8.43
CA SER A 188 4.46 7.87 -7.33
C SER A 188 5.26 6.56 -7.43
N ILE A 189 5.48 5.90 -6.29
CA ILE A 189 5.98 4.52 -6.25
C ILE A 189 4.96 3.58 -6.92
N LEU A 190 3.67 3.85 -6.72
CA LEU A 190 2.56 3.15 -7.38
C LEU A 190 2.76 3.06 -8.89
N TYR A 191 2.97 4.19 -9.58
CA TYR A 191 3.10 4.22 -11.04
C TYR A 191 4.42 3.59 -11.53
N ASN A 192 5.55 3.96 -10.91
CA ASN A 192 6.86 3.59 -11.43
C ASN A 192 7.31 2.18 -11.05
N THR A 193 6.70 1.60 -10.01
CA THR A 193 7.24 0.39 -9.38
C THR A 193 6.16 -0.66 -9.16
N GLU A 194 5.08 -0.33 -8.45
CA GLU A 194 4.08 -1.33 -8.05
C GLU A 194 3.22 -1.80 -9.23
N LEU A 195 2.65 -0.89 -10.03
CA LEU A 195 1.81 -1.25 -11.17
C LEU A 195 2.56 -2.08 -12.23
N PRO A 196 3.80 -1.74 -12.64
CA PRO A 196 4.59 -2.61 -13.51
C PRO A 196 4.81 -4.01 -12.92
N ALA A 197 5.16 -4.10 -11.64
CA ALA A 197 5.39 -5.38 -10.98
C ALA A 197 4.12 -6.24 -10.87
N LEU A 198 2.96 -5.63 -10.58
CA LEU A 198 1.67 -6.31 -10.55
C LEU A 198 1.25 -6.83 -11.93
N GLN A 199 1.51 -6.06 -12.98
CA GLN A 199 1.21 -6.49 -14.36
C GLN A 199 2.07 -7.69 -14.79
N ALA A 200 3.34 -7.71 -14.36
CA ALA A 200 4.25 -8.83 -14.62
C ALA A 200 3.95 -10.07 -13.76
N ASN A 201 3.23 -9.91 -12.64
CA ASN A 201 2.88 -10.98 -11.74
C ASN A 201 1.77 -11.86 -12.33
N GLN A 202 2.07 -13.12 -12.63
CA GLN A 202 1.14 -14.07 -13.26
C GLN A 202 -0.11 -14.39 -12.42
N GLN A 203 -0.06 -14.17 -11.10
CA GLN A 203 -1.19 -14.41 -10.21
C GLN A 203 -2.15 -13.22 -10.11
N VAL A 204 -1.69 -12.03 -10.50
CA VAL A 204 -2.49 -10.80 -10.51
C VAL A 204 -2.82 -10.41 -11.95
N GLY A 205 -1.79 -10.12 -12.75
CA GLY A 205 -1.93 -9.65 -14.11
C GLY A 205 -2.71 -8.32 -14.19
N LEU A 206 -2.99 -7.88 -15.40
CA LEU A 206 -3.75 -6.65 -15.61
C LEU A 206 -5.20 -6.77 -15.13
N ASP A 207 -5.82 -7.94 -15.37
CA ASP A 207 -7.22 -8.20 -15.03
C ASP A 207 -7.48 -8.29 -13.51
N GLY A 208 -6.42 -8.56 -12.73
CA GLY A 208 -6.48 -8.63 -11.27
C GLY A 208 -6.25 -7.29 -10.56
N ILE A 209 -6.01 -6.19 -11.29
CA ILE A 209 -5.80 -4.85 -10.71
C ILE A 209 -7.12 -4.08 -10.76
N HIS A 210 -7.60 -3.65 -9.59
CA HIS A 210 -8.86 -2.93 -9.45
C HIS A 210 -8.66 -1.60 -8.71
N PHE A 211 -9.23 -0.50 -9.20
CA PHE A 211 -9.14 0.78 -8.48
C PHE A 211 -10.37 0.95 -7.58
N ALA A 212 -10.14 1.26 -6.30
CA ALA A 212 -11.20 1.42 -5.32
C ALA A 212 -12.10 2.64 -5.59
N TYR A 213 -11.59 3.63 -6.31
CA TYR A 213 -12.30 4.87 -6.61
C TYR A 213 -12.69 4.93 -8.08
N THR A 214 -13.84 5.55 -8.32
CA THR A 214 -14.21 5.98 -9.66
C THR A 214 -13.17 6.94 -10.23
N PRO A 215 -13.02 7.01 -11.55
CA PRO A 215 -12.14 7.97 -12.20
C PRO A 215 -12.45 9.42 -11.77
N PRO A 216 -11.50 10.36 -11.94
CA PRO A 216 -11.67 11.75 -11.53
C PRO A 216 -12.98 12.36 -12.02
N GLY A 217 -13.71 13.02 -11.12
CA GLY A 217 -15.05 13.55 -11.40
C GLY A 217 -15.09 14.60 -12.50
N GLY A 218 -13.98 15.29 -12.76
CA GLY A 218 -13.82 16.32 -13.80
C GLY A 218 -13.59 15.78 -15.21
N TRP A 219 -13.43 14.45 -15.38
CA TRP A 219 -13.33 13.84 -16.71
C TRP A 219 -14.68 13.80 -17.42
N SER A 220 -14.64 13.87 -18.76
CA SER A 220 -15.83 13.67 -19.60
C SER A 220 -16.38 12.24 -19.43
N PRO A 221 -17.64 11.97 -19.82
CA PRO A 221 -18.19 10.61 -19.82
C PRO A 221 -17.32 9.62 -20.60
N GLU A 222 -16.85 9.99 -21.79
CA GLU A 222 -16.00 9.17 -22.67
C GLU A 222 -14.66 8.86 -22.00
N ALA A 223 -14.00 9.87 -21.40
CA ALA A 223 -12.76 9.66 -20.66
C ALA A 223 -12.97 8.79 -19.41
N LYS A 224 -14.12 8.88 -18.73
CA LYS A 224 -14.43 8.01 -17.59
C LYS A 224 -14.68 6.56 -18.01
N GLU A 225 -15.29 6.35 -19.16
CA GLU A 225 -15.58 5.02 -19.69
C GLU A 225 -14.30 4.36 -20.22
N GLU A 226 -13.55 5.07 -21.06
CA GLU A 226 -12.43 4.51 -21.81
C GLU A 226 -11.11 4.59 -21.03
N LEU A 227 -10.73 5.77 -20.52
CA LEU A 227 -9.50 5.94 -19.71
C LEU A 227 -9.69 5.51 -18.26
N GLY A 228 -10.94 5.47 -17.80
CA GLY A 228 -11.28 5.12 -16.43
C GLY A 228 -11.37 3.63 -16.15
N ALA A 229 -11.32 2.79 -17.18
CA ALA A 229 -11.22 1.35 -17.01
C ALA A 229 -9.94 0.99 -16.22
N ASP A 230 -10.04 0.06 -15.27
CA ASP A 230 -8.95 -0.24 -14.33
C ASP A 230 -7.68 -0.71 -15.05
N ALA A 231 -7.83 -1.58 -16.06
CA ALA A 231 -6.75 -2.03 -16.92
C ALA A 231 -6.05 -0.87 -17.67
N VAL A 232 -6.79 0.16 -18.06
CA VAL A 232 -6.23 1.35 -18.73
C VAL A 232 -5.53 2.25 -17.71
N ARG A 233 -6.17 2.52 -16.56
CA ARG A 233 -5.58 3.31 -15.45
C ARG A 233 -4.34 2.68 -14.85
N ALA A 234 -4.19 1.37 -14.92
CA ALA A 234 -3.00 0.66 -14.45
C ALA A 234 -1.78 0.89 -15.36
N GLN A 235 -1.99 1.27 -16.62
CA GLN A 235 -0.93 1.38 -17.64
C GLN A 235 -0.63 2.82 -18.04
N LEU A 236 -1.68 3.60 -18.30
CA LEU A 236 -1.55 4.91 -18.91
C LEU A 236 -1.33 6.01 -17.87
N GLN A 237 -0.58 7.03 -18.27
CA GLN A 237 -0.41 8.24 -17.49
C GLN A 237 -1.17 9.41 -18.11
N VAL A 238 -1.72 10.23 -17.24
CA VAL A 238 -2.69 11.28 -17.56
C VAL A 238 -2.34 12.60 -16.87
N ASP A 239 -1.17 12.67 -16.24
CA ASP A 239 -0.75 13.74 -15.35
C ASP A 239 0.45 14.55 -15.88
N ASP A 240 1.29 13.99 -16.75
CA ASP A 240 2.45 14.70 -17.29
C ASP A 240 2.50 14.67 -18.84
N PRO A 241 2.17 15.79 -19.51
CA PRO A 241 2.17 15.87 -20.97
C PRO A 241 3.57 15.78 -21.61
N THR A 242 4.63 15.80 -20.81
CA THR A 242 6.02 15.71 -21.29
C THR A 242 6.56 14.28 -21.34
N LEU A 243 5.86 13.35 -20.69
CA LEU A 243 6.27 11.94 -20.63
C LEU A 243 5.58 11.11 -21.72
N PRO A 244 6.21 9.99 -22.16
CA PRO A 244 5.60 9.07 -23.11
C PRO A 244 4.24 8.55 -22.63
N HIS A 245 3.43 8.08 -23.60
CA HIS A 245 2.12 7.46 -23.36
C HIS A 245 1.13 8.34 -22.59
N TYR A 246 1.34 9.67 -22.63
CA TYR A 246 0.41 10.65 -22.08
C TYR A 246 -0.89 10.66 -22.89
N ILE A 247 -2.02 10.58 -22.19
CA ILE A 247 -3.32 10.89 -22.76
C ILE A 247 -3.97 12.00 -21.95
N ASP A 248 -4.35 13.10 -22.58
CA ASP A 248 -5.04 14.22 -21.94
C ASP A 248 -6.54 13.92 -21.78
N PRO A 249 -7.06 13.71 -20.55
CA PRO A 249 -8.48 13.43 -20.35
C PRO A 249 -9.40 14.61 -20.70
N LYS A 250 -8.88 15.84 -20.78
CA LYS A 250 -9.68 17.05 -21.06
C LYS A 250 -10.01 17.19 -22.54
N THR A 251 -9.06 16.86 -23.41
CA THR A 251 -9.23 16.92 -24.87
C THR A 251 -9.66 15.59 -25.46
N TYR A 252 -9.63 14.50 -24.68
CA TYR A 252 -10.00 13.14 -25.11
C TYR A 252 -11.37 13.06 -25.81
N ALA A 253 -12.40 13.70 -25.26
CA ALA A 253 -13.75 13.69 -25.83
C ALA A 253 -13.91 14.49 -27.15
N GLN A 254 -12.94 15.34 -27.47
CA GLN A 254 -12.96 16.15 -28.70
C GLN A 254 -12.45 15.34 -29.90
N GLN A 255 -11.84 14.18 -29.66
CA GLN A 255 -11.34 13.29 -30.68
C GLN A 255 -12.44 12.36 -31.19
N GLU A 256 -12.40 12.06 -32.49
CA GLU A 256 -13.26 11.05 -33.10
C GLU A 256 -13.12 9.69 -32.38
N PRO A 257 -14.21 8.93 -32.16
CA PRO A 257 -14.19 7.68 -31.39
C PRO A 257 -13.11 6.68 -31.82
N ALA A 258 -12.95 6.49 -33.12
CA ALA A 258 -11.94 5.57 -33.66
C ALA A 258 -10.50 6.05 -33.38
N VAL A 259 -10.26 7.36 -33.37
CA VAL A 259 -8.93 7.93 -33.13
C VAL A 259 -8.52 7.78 -31.67
N ARG A 260 -9.42 8.12 -30.75
CA ARG A 260 -9.12 8.02 -29.31
C ARG A 260 -8.96 6.57 -28.84
N GLN A 261 -9.80 5.66 -29.32
CA GLN A 261 -9.67 4.24 -29.01
C GLN A 261 -8.34 3.67 -29.53
N ALA A 262 -7.97 4.00 -30.76
CA ALA A 262 -6.68 3.59 -31.33
C ALA A 262 -5.49 4.16 -30.54
N ALA A 263 -5.59 5.39 -30.02
CA ALA A 263 -4.54 5.98 -29.19
C ALA A 263 -4.37 5.26 -27.84
N VAL A 264 -5.49 4.88 -27.19
CA VAL A 264 -5.46 4.06 -25.97
C VAL A 264 -4.85 2.69 -26.23
N GLU A 265 -5.33 2.00 -27.27
CA GLU A 265 -4.82 0.66 -27.63
C GLU A 265 -3.33 0.69 -27.97
N ALA A 266 -2.89 1.68 -28.76
CA ALA A 266 -1.48 1.85 -29.11
C ALA A 266 -0.61 2.16 -27.88
N SER A 267 -1.08 3.02 -26.98
CA SER A 267 -0.33 3.38 -25.76
C SER A 267 -0.24 2.19 -24.80
N CYS A 268 -1.34 1.47 -24.58
CA CYS A 268 -1.33 0.25 -23.76
C CYS A 268 -0.41 -0.82 -24.36
N ALA A 269 -0.44 -1.02 -25.68
CA ALA A 269 0.45 -1.95 -26.36
C ALA A 269 1.92 -1.56 -26.23
N ALA A 270 2.24 -0.27 -26.34
CA ALA A 270 3.60 0.25 -26.16
C ALA A 270 4.09 0.07 -24.71
N VAL A 271 3.27 0.40 -23.72
CA VAL A 271 3.58 0.17 -22.30
C VAL A 271 3.81 -1.32 -22.02
N ALA A 272 2.96 -2.20 -22.55
CA ALA A 272 3.14 -3.64 -22.42
C ALA A 272 4.45 -4.12 -23.07
N ALA A 273 4.79 -3.60 -24.26
CA ALA A 273 6.02 -3.92 -24.96
C ALA A 273 7.27 -3.43 -24.22
N GLU A 274 7.23 -2.24 -23.59
CA GLU A 274 8.33 -1.71 -22.77
C GLU A 274 8.54 -2.51 -21.48
N ARG A 275 7.46 -3.07 -20.91
CA ARG A 275 7.51 -3.84 -19.66
C ARG A 275 7.83 -5.33 -19.87
N THR A 276 7.57 -5.87 -21.06
CA THR A 276 7.90 -7.26 -21.44
C THR A 276 9.40 -7.62 -21.36
N PRO A 277 10.37 -6.79 -21.81
CA PRO A 277 11.79 -7.14 -21.75
C PRO A 277 12.36 -7.22 -20.32
N VAL A 278 11.73 -6.56 -19.34
CA VAL A 278 12.12 -6.65 -17.92
C VAL A 278 11.85 -8.04 -17.36
N VAL A 279 10.78 -8.70 -17.80
CA VAL A 279 10.40 -10.07 -17.39
C VAL A 279 11.32 -11.14 -18.00
N ALA A 280 11.92 -10.88 -19.17
CA ALA A 280 12.86 -11.81 -19.79
C ALA A 280 14.26 -11.78 -19.15
N ALA A 281 14.70 -10.62 -18.63
CA ALA A 281 15.98 -10.49 -17.95
C ALA A 281 16.01 -11.18 -16.56
N GLU A 282 14.88 -11.18 -15.83
CA GLU A 282 14.73 -11.92 -14.57
C GLU A 282 14.61 -13.45 -14.77
N ARG A 283 14.48 -13.93 -16.03
CA ARG A 283 14.31 -15.36 -16.37
C ARG A 283 15.61 -16.11 -16.68
N THR A 284 16.77 -15.66 -16.17
CA THR A 284 18.01 -16.45 -16.28
C THR A 284 18.26 -17.30 -15.03
N PRO A 285 17.94 -18.60 -15.07
CA PRO A 285 18.71 -19.60 -14.34
C PRO A 285 19.37 -20.53 -15.35
N ALA A 286 20.68 -20.40 -15.50
CA ALA A 286 21.51 -21.44 -16.10
C ALA A 286 22.76 -21.61 -15.24
N GLU A 287 22.59 -22.36 -14.16
CA GLU A 287 23.68 -23.01 -13.44
C GLU A 287 24.14 -24.20 -14.30
N PRO A 288 25.38 -24.24 -14.82
CA PRO A 288 25.89 -25.44 -15.46
C PRO A 288 26.23 -26.46 -14.37
N ALA A 289 25.69 -27.66 -14.52
CA ALA A 289 25.96 -28.81 -13.67
C ALA A 289 27.48 -29.09 -13.57
N ALA A 290 28.03 -28.93 -12.37
CA ALA A 290 29.36 -29.41 -12.02
C ALA A 290 29.25 -30.59 -11.04
N LYS A 291 30.05 -31.62 -11.34
CA LYS A 291 30.06 -32.96 -10.75
C LYS A 291 30.40 -32.98 -9.25
N ALA A 292 29.75 -33.92 -8.57
CA ALA A 292 30.09 -34.59 -7.31
C ALA A 292 31.39 -34.16 -6.60
N GLY A 293 31.22 -33.51 -5.45
CA GLY A 293 32.18 -33.38 -4.36
C GLY A 293 31.44 -33.37 -3.01
N THR A 294 32.00 -34.05 -2.03
CA THR A 294 31.53 -34.36 -0.66
C THR A 294 30.67 -33.28 0.03
N PRO A 295 29.58 -33.64 0.75
CA PRO A 295 28.67 -32.66 1.34
C PRO A 295 29.30 -31.94 2.53
N ALA A 296 29.50 -30.63 2.39
CA ALA A 296 29.58 -29.71 3.51
C ALA A 296 28.19 -29.61 4.19
N PRO A 297 28.12 -29.35 5.52
CA PRO A 297 26.84 -29.29 6.22
C PRO A 297 25.97 -28.18 5.63
N LYS A 298 24.76 -28.56 5.20
CA LYS A 298 23.68 -27.63 4.85
C LYS A 298 23.54 -26.58 5.97
N PRO A 299 23.48 -25.28 5.65
CA PRO A 299 22.97 -24.32 6.62
C PRO A 299 21.53 -24.73 6.98
N ALA A 300 21.24 -24.74 8.28
CA ALA A 300 19.88 -24.83 8.79
C ALA A 300 19.00 -23.76 8.12
N ALA A 301 17.69 -24.04 8.04
CA ALA A 301 16.67 -23.19 7.43
C ALA A 301 17.00 -21.69 7.50
N SER A 302 17.13 -21.06 6.32
CA SER A 302 17.35 -19.61 6.18
C SER A 302 16.27 -18.86 6.95
N VAL A 303 16.66 -18.30 8.10
CA VAL A 303 15.85 -17.37 8.89
C VAL A 303 15.72 -16.08 8.05
N PRO A 304 14.50 -15.56 7.83
CA PRO A 304 14.28 -14.26 7.16
C PRO A 304 15.09 -13.12 7.81
N VAL A 305 15.51 -12.13 7.02
CA VAL A 305 16.36 -11.01 7.49
C VAL A 305 15.67 -10.23 8.61
N TRP A 306 14.36 -10.03 8.52
CA TRP A 306 13.57 -9.34 9.53
C TRP A 306 13.43 -10.12 10.87
N GLN A 307 13.66 -11.44 10.86
CA GLN A 307 13.69 -12.25 12.09
C GLN A 307 15.06 -12.23 12.78
N LEU A 308 16.11 -11.77 12.09
CA LEU A 308 17.45 -11.65 12.63
C LEU A 308 17.59 -10.28 13.32
N GLY A 309 17.52 -10.26 14.64
CA GLY A 309 17.77 -9.05 15.44
C GLY A 309 16.53 -8.38 16.05
N PHE A 310 15.32 -8.77 15.64
CA PHE A 310 14.10 -8.24 16.25
C PHE A 310 13.90 -8.74 17.68
N LYS A 311 13.84 -7.82 18.64
CA LYS A 311 13.28 -8.08 19.98
C LYS A 311 11.87 -7.48 19.99
N PRO A 312 10.80 -8.28 19.86
CA PRO A 312 9.45 -7.74 19.89
C PRO A 312 9.24 -6.94 21.17
N VAL A 313 8.95 -5.65 21.02
CA VAL A 313 8.29 -4.90 22.09
C VAL A 313 6.84 -5.40 22.07
N PRO A 314 6.34 -6.07 23.12
CA PRO A 314 4.96 -6.52 23.13
C PRO A 314 4.07 -5.28 23.09
N THR A 315 3.49 -4.99 21.93
CA THR A 315 2.34 -4.11 21.86
C THR A 315 1.22 -4.86 22.55
N ALA A 316 0.97 -4.51 23.81
CA ALA A 316 -0.16 -5.06 24.55
C ALA A 316 -1.43 -4.76 23.74
N LEU A 317 -1.96 -5.79 23.09
CA LEU A 317 -3.37 -5.85 22.75
C LEU A 317 -4.10 -5.63 24.07
N ARG A 318 -4.60 -4.41 24.28
CA ARG A 318 -5.51 -4.13 25.38
C ARG A 318 -6.82 -4.83 25.02
N THR A 319 -6.88 -6.12 25.28
CA THR A 319 -8.13 -6.85 25.42
C THR A 319 -8.88 -6.13 26.55
N GLN A 320 -9.91 -5.38 26.17
CA GLN A 320 -10.91 -4.99 27.14
C GLN A 320 -11.41 -6.29 27.80
N PRO A 321 -11.40 -6.39 29.14
CA PRO A 321 -12.08 -7.49 29.78
C PRO A 321 -13.56 -7.42 29.38
N ALA A 322 -14.06 -8.55 28.87
CA ALA A 322 -15.47 -8.75 28.61
C ALA A 322 -16.24 -8.57 29.92
N GLY A 323 -16.81 -7.38 30.10
CA GLY A 323 -17.85 -7.13 31.09
C GLY A 323 -19.08 -7.95 30.71
N ALA A 324 -19.72 -8.52 31.73
CA ALA A 324 -20.83 -9.47 31.67
C ALA A 324 -21.87 -9.16 30.56
N ALA A 325 -22.28 -10.23 29.88
CA ALA A 325 -23.34 -10.23 28.89
C ALA A 325 -24.62 -9.61 29.44
N VAL A 326 -25.03 -8.47 28.89
CA VAL A 326 -26.39 -7.96 29.01
C VAL A 326 -27.16 -8.52 27.82
N THR A 327 -28.12 -9.37 28.13
CA THR A 327 -29.08 -9.95 27.17
C THR A 327 -29.89 -8.82 26.54
N PRO A 328 -30.00 -8.73 25.20
CA PRO A 328 -30.92 -7.77 24.59
C PRO A 328 -32.37 -8.19 24.85
N PRO A 329 -33.28 -7.27 25.20
CA PRO A 329 -34.70 -7.60 25.35
C PRO A 329 -35.30 -7.96 23.98
N ALA A 330 -36.14 -8.98 23.97
CA ALA A 330 -36.86 -9.44 22.78
C ALA A 330 -37.76 -8.33 22.21
N PRO A 331 -37.94 -8.26 20.88
CA PRO A 331 -38.85 -7.30 20.26
C PRO A 331 -40.30 -7.60 20.67
N PRO A 332 -41.14 -6.57 20.90
CA PRO A 332 -42.53 -6.77 21.24
C PRO A 332 -43.32 -7.37 20.05
N ALA A 333 -44.23 -8.28 20.36
CA ALA A 333 -45.13 -8.90 19.40
C ALA A 333 -46.08 -7.86 18.77
N PRO A 334 -46.51 -8.05 17.50
CA PRO A 334 -47.45 -7.15 16.84
C PRO A 334 -48.84 -7.28 17.46
N ALA A 335 -49.35 -6.16 18.00
CA ALA A 335 -50.72 -6.07 18.49
C ALA A 335 -51.68 -5.85 17.32
N LEU A 336 -52.54 -6.84 17.08
CA LEU A 336 -53.75 -6.71 16.27
C LEU A 336 -54.82 -5.95 17.06
N GLY A 337 -55.32 -4.86 16.47
CA GLY A 337 -56.68 -4.36 16.65
C GLY A 337 -56.90 -3.35 17.79
N LYS A 338 -57.27 -2.12 17.43
CA LYS A 338 -58.68 -1.70 17.30
C LYS A 338 -58.75 -0.28 16.72
N GLU A 339 -59.54 -0.12 15.66
CA GLU A 339 -60.06 1.16 15.22
C GLU A 339 -60.83 1.82 16.36
N SER A 340 -60.64 3.12 16.53
CA SER A 340 -61.58 4.01 17.20
C SER A 340 -61.46 5.38 16.56
N THR A 341 -62.50 5.72 15.81
CA THR A 341 -62.86 7.04 15.31
C THR A 341 -62.84 8.09 16.42
N GLU A 342 -62.27 9.28 16.18
CA GLU A 342 -63.01 10.54 16.35
C GLU A 342 -62.23 11.78 15.85
N THR A 343 -63.00 12.62 15.19
CA THR A 343 -62.86 14.00 14.72
C THR A 343 -62.26 15.00 15.71
N GLY A 344 -61.55 16.02 15.19
CA GLY A 344 -61.32 17.28 15.91
C GLY A 344 -60.44 18.29 15.17
N LEU A 345 -61.10 19.27 14.53
CA LEU A 345 -60.51 20.45 13.87
C LEU A 345 -59.83 21.40 14.88
N GLY A 346 -58.76 22.05 14.43
CA GLY A 346 -58.08 23.17 15.07
C GLY A 346 -56.90 23.63 14.24
#